data_AF-A0A2H9RQX3-F1
#
_entry.id   AF-A0A2H9RQX3-F1
#
_cell.length_a   1.000
_cell.length_b   1.000
_cell.length_c   1.000
_cell.angle_alpha   90.00
_cell.angle_beta   90.00
_cell.angle_gamma   90.00
#
_symmetry.space_group_name_H-M   'P 1'
#
loop_
_entity.id
_entity.type
_entity.pdbx_description
1 polymer ?
#
loop_
_entity_poly.entity_id
_entity_poly.type
_entity_poly.pdbx_seq_one_letter_code
_entity_poly.pdbx_strand_id
1 'polypeptide(L)'
;MKQKIALIVALFTPLMLVFSSIPATEAQQYTNYEHDKSIEKVLVEKRKGSGSYANYIVKICADESTMKLGKFLIHSDMETMTLDFNRTLAKGECTFAGAVIKNQNLENLGASFLN
;
A
#
# COMPACT_ATOMS: atom_id res chain seq x y z
N MET A 1 -17.33 57.78 -22.83
CA MET A 1 -17.86 56.45 -22.46
C MET A 1 -17.52 55.48 -23.59
N LYS A 2 -17.21 54.22 -23.23
CA LYS A 2 -16.92 53.05 -24.09
C LYS A 2 -15.43 52.73 -24.29
N GLN A 3 -14.92 51.95 -23.32
CA GLN A 3 -14.02 50.80 -23.46
C GLN A 3 -12.66 51.08 -24.15
N LYS A 4 -11.51 51.28 -23.48
CA LYS A 4 -10.83 50.46 -22.45
C LYS A 4 -11.06 48.97 -22.63
N ILE A 5 -9.97 48.18 -22.66
CA ILE A 5 -9.86 46.72 -22.82
C ILE A 5 -9.46 46.32 -24.24
N ALA A 6 -8.15 46.27 -24.53
CA ALA A 6 -7.62 45.37 -25.57
C ALA A 6 -6.09 45.16 -25.50
N LEU A 7 -5.39 45.45 -24.40
CA LEU A 7 -3.92 45.30 -24.40
C LEU A 7 -3.33 44.95 -23.03
N ILE A 8 -3.99 44.05 -22.29
CA ILE A 8 -3.41 43.41 -21.10
C ILE A 8 -3.90 41.95 -21.05
N VAL A 9 -3.34 41.13 -21.94
CA VAL A 9 -3.27 39.66 -21.81
C VAL A 9 -1.83 39.33 -22.22
N ALA A 10 -0.83 39.74 -21.44
CA ALA A 10 -0.45 39.07 -20.20
C ALA A 10 -0.48 37.54 -20.37
N LEU A 11 0.70 37.00 -20.69
CA LEU A 11 1.31 36.04 -19.78
C LEU A 11 0.43 34.83 -19.40
N PHE A 12 -0.09 34.12 -20.39
CA PHE A 12 -0.47 32.72 -20.19
C PHE A 12 0.11 31.89 -21.32
N THR A 13 1.41 31.68 -21.19
CA THR A 13 2.16 30.55 -21.71
C THR A 13 1.29 29.28 -21.69
N PRO A 14 1.26 28.51 -22.79
CA PRO A 14 0.52 27.26 -22.87
C PRO A 14 1.26 26.21 -22.04
N LEU A 15 0.91 26.11 -20.76
CA LEU A 15 1.30 25.04 -19.87
C LEU A 15 0.01 24.37 -19.41
N MET A 16 0.01 23.05 -19.27
CA MET A 16 -1.15 22.16 -18.96
C MET A 16 -1.78 21.43 -20.16
N LEU A 17 -1.02 21.13 -21.22
CA LEU A 17 -1.31 19.98 -22.09
C LEU A 17 -0.37 18.81 -21.73
N VAL A 18 -0.50 18.25 -20.52
CA VAL A 18 -0.07 16.86 -20.20
C VAL A 18 -0.65 16.43 -18.84
N PHE A 19 -1.98 16.30 -18.78
CA PHE A 19 -2.59 15.29 -17.90
C PHE A 19 -3.11 14.15 -18.78
N SER A 20 -2.22 13.62 -19.61
CA SER A 20 -2.44 12.36 -20.28
C SER A 20 -2.32 11.23 -19.26
N SER A 21 -3.48 10.71 -18.89
CA SER A 21 -3.71 9.26 -18.75
C SER A 21 -2.77 8.51 -17.81
N ILE A 22 -3.01 8.62 -16.51
CA ILE A 22 -2.94 7.43 -15.68
C ILE A 22 -4.38 7.02 -15.42
N PRO A 23 -4.91 5.99 -16.08
CA PRO A 23 -6.14 5.39 -15.58
C PRO A 23 -5.84 4.98 -14.14
N ALA A 24 -6.64 5.51 -13.21
CA ALA A 24 -6.81 4.92 -11.90
C ALA A 24 -7.45 3.53 -12.13
N THR A 25 -6.65 2.58 -12.62
CA THR A 25 -6.93 1.17 -12.49
C THR A 25 -6.85 0.92 -11.00
N GLU A 26 -8.02 1.05 -10.39
CA GLU A 26 -8.52 0.25 -9.28
C GLU A 26 -7.45 -0.66 -8.71
N ALA A 27 -6.62 -0.11 -7.82
CA ALA A 27 -5.99 -0.93 -6.80
C ALA A 27 -7.15 -1.48 -5.98
N GLN A 28 -7.66 -2.64 -6.38
CA GLN A 28 -8.69 -3.36 -5.64
C GLN A 28 -8.07 -3.71 -4.30
N GLN A 29 -8.39 -2.90 -3.28
CA GLN A 29 -7.99 -3.15 -1.90
C GLN A 29 -8.77 -4.38 -1.41
N TYR A 30 -8.23 -5.58 -1.65
CA TYR A 30 -8.80 -6.82 -1.13
C TYR A 30 -8.43 -6.99 0.35
N THR A 31 -9.42 -6.78 1.21
CA THR A 31 -9.33 -6.93 2.66
C THR A 31 -9.69 -8.36 3.11
N ASN A 32 -8.87 -9.38 2.81
CA ASN A 32 -9.00 -10.66 3.53
C ASN A 32 -8.18 -10.65 4.85
N TYR A 33 -8.88 -10.58 5.98
CA TYR A 33 -8.38 -10.11 7.26
C TYR A 33 -8.19 -11.29 8.23
N GLU A 34 -6.95 -11.59 8.64
CA GLU A 34 -6.69 -12.36 9.86
C GLU A 34 -6.60 -11.36 11.03
N HIS A 35 -7.46 -11.55 12.03
CA HIS A 35 -7.87 -10.58 13.05
C HIS A 35 -6.77 -10.11 14.02
N ASP A 36 -5.87 -9.22 13.61
CA ASP A 36 -5.01 -8.47 14.53
C ASP A 36 -5.22 -6.96 14.40
N LYS A 37 -5.60 -6.31 15.50
CA LYS A 37 -5.89 -4.86 15.54
C LYS A 37 -4.65 -4.02 15.23
N SER A 38 -3.45 -4.55 15.45
CA SER A 38 -2.18 -3.88 15.20
C SER A 38 -1.76 -3.95 13.73
N ILE A 39 -2.48 -4.65 12.85
CA ILE A 39 -2.15 -4.80 11.44
C ILE A 39 -3.19 -4.07 10.57
N GLU A 40 -2.71 -3.13 9.77
CA GLU A 40 -3.46 -2.37 8.79
C GLU A 40 -2.96 -2.71 7.38
N LYS A 41 -3.84 -3.13 6.47
CA LYS A 41 -3.46 -3.41 5.07
C LYS A 41 -3.23 -2.13 4.29
N VAL A 42 -2.12 -2.06 3.53
CA VAL A 42 -1.74 -0.86 2.78
C VAL A 42 -1.75 -1.12 1.27
N LEU A 43 -1.20 -2.26 0.83
CA LEU A 43 -1.13 -2.62 -0.59
C LEU A 43 -1.33 -4.12 -0.78
N VAL A 44 -2.27 -4.48 -1.66
CA VAL A 44 -2.47 -5.84 -2.15
C VAL A 44 -2.76 -5.75 -3.64
N GLU A 45 -1.80 -6.09 -4.48
CA GLU A 45 -1.96 -6.01 -5.93
C GLU A 45 -1.16 -7.08 -6.66
N LYS A 46 -1.65 -7.52 -7.82
CA LYS A 46 -0.87 -8.37 -8.72
C LYS A 46 0.28 -7.58 -9.32
N ARG A 47 1.46 -8.19 -9.45
CA ARG A 47 2.58 -7.57 -10.14
C ARG A 47 2.31 -7.47 -11.64
N LYS A 48 2.51 -6.28 -12.20
CA LYS A 48 2.44 -6.05 -13.65
C LYS A 48 3.40 -7.00 -14.38
N GLY A 49 2.90 -7.66 -15.42
CA GLY A 49 3.66 -8.64 -16.21
C GLY A 49 3.85 -10.00 -15.53
N SER A 50 3.27 -10.23 -14.34
CA SER A 50 3.44 -11.46 -13.58
C SER A 50 2.18 -11.83 -12.79
N GLY A 51 1.22 -12.48 -13.47
CA GLY A 51 -0.07 -12.85 -12.88
C GLY A 51 0.00 -13.83 -11.70
N SER A 52 1.13 -14.51 -11.53
CA SER A 52 1.35 -15.48 -10.44
C SER A 52 1.97 -14.89 -9.18
N TYR A 53 2.23 -13.58 -9.14
CA TYR A 53 2.83 -12.93 -7.96
C TYR A 53 2.06 -11.67 -7.58
N ALA A 54 2.05 -11.38 -6.29
CA ALA A 54 1.45 -10.18 -5.73
C ALA A 54 2.44 -9.43 -4.85
N ASN A 55 2.29 -8.11 -4.81
CA ASN A 55 2.84 -7.26 -3.78
C ASN A 55 1.87 -7.28 -2.59
N TYR A 56 2.36 -7.64 -1.40
CA TYR A 56 1.59 -7.60 -0.17
C TYR A 56 2.33 -6.75 0.86
N ILE A 57 1.73 -5.63 1.27
CA ILE A 57 2.31 -4.70 2.25
C ILE A 57 1.27 -4.36 3.31
N VAL A 58 1.69 -4.48 4.56
CA VAL A 58 0.94 -4.07 5.74
C VAL A 58 1.70 -3.01 6.53
N LYS A 59 0.95 -2.19 7.24
CA LYS A 59 1.40 -1.29 8.28
C LYS A 59 1.09 -1.94 9.62
N ILE A 60 2.07 -1.94 10.51
CA ILE A 60 1.98 -2.54 11.83
C ILE A 60 2.14 -1.43 12.86
N CYS A 61 1.19 -1.27 13.78
CA CYS A 61 1.17 -0.19 14.77
C CYS A 61 1.05 -0.71 16.21
N ALA A 62 1.80 -0.07 17.12
CA ALA A 62 1.80 -0.36 18.54
C ALA A 62 0.82 0.59 19.28
N ASP A 63 -0.48 0.33 19.20
CA ASP A 63 -1.51 1.30 19.61
C ASP A 63 -1.64 1.48 21.14
N GLU A 64 -1.69 0.36 21.88
CA GLU A 64 -2.00 0.39 23.32
C GLU A 64 -0.73 0.40 24.19
N SER A 65 0.32 -0.30 23.77
CA SER A 65 1.56 -0.48 24.52
C SER A 65 2.76 -0.71 23.60
N THR A 66 3.97 -0.76 24.17
CA THR A 66 5.19 -1.08 23.41
C THR A 66 5.11 -2.51 22.87
N MET A 67 5.37 -2.68 21.58
CA MET A 67 5.28 -3.95 20.88
C MET A 67 6.67 -4.45 20.49
N LYS A 68 6.97 -5.72 20.77
CA LYS A 68 8.16 -6.39 20.21
C LYS A 68 7.76 -7.14 18.95
N LEU A 69 8.31 -6.73 17.81
CA LEU A 69 8.13 -7.41 16.54
C LEU A 69 9.22 -8.46 16.41
N GLY A 70 8.85 -9.74 16.53
CA GLY A 70 9.73 -10.88 16.39
C GLY A 70 9.64 -11.53 15.02
N LYS A 71 8.53 -12.19 14.71
CA LYS A 71 8.34 -12.87 13.43
C LYS A 71 6.97 -12.59 12.85
N PHE A 72 6.93 -12.43 11.54
CA PHE A 72 5.71 -12.14 10.80
C PHE A 72 5.57 -13.16 9.67
N LEU A 73 4.43 -13.83 9.60
CA LEU A 73 4.11 -14.73 8.51
C LEU A 73 3.29 -13.96 7.48
N ILE A 74 3.70 -14.02 6.21
CA ILE A 74 2.87 -13.67 5.06
C ILE A 74 2.54 -14.96 4.34
N HIS A 75 1.27 -15.18 4.03
CA HIS A 75 0.82 -16.41 3.37
C HIS A 75 -0.10 -16.13 2.19
N SER A 76 -0.14 -17.11 1.28
CA SER A 76 -1.02 -17.17 0.13
C SER A 76 -1.57 -18.58 -0.07
N ASP A 77 -2.37 -18.77 -1.12
CA ASP A 77 -2.79 -20.09 -1.60
C ASP A 77 -1.66 -20.96 -2.17
N MET A 78 -0.49 -20.38 -2.43
CA MET A 78 0.62 -21.06 -3.11
C MET A 78 1.86 -21.21 -2.23
N GLU A 79 2.12 -20.26 -1.34
CA GLU A 79 3.34 -20.26 -0.54
C GLU A 79 3.17 -19.49 0.77
N THR A 80 4.14 -19.67 1.65
CA THR A 80 4.26 -18.93 2.90
C THR A 80 5.67 -18.37 3.02
N MET A 81 5.78 -17.19 3.64
CA MET A 81 7.04 -16.50 3.85
C MET A 81 7.09 -15.96 5.28
N THR A 82 8.17 -16.25 5.99
CA THR A 82 8.43 -15.66 7.30
C THR A 82 9.38 -14.49 7.15
N LEU A 83 9.01 -13.35 7.73
CA LEU A 83 9.83 -12.17 7.87
C LEU A 83 10.28 -12.06 9.33
N ASP A 84 11.58 -12.10 9.56
CA ASP A 84 12.16 -11.89 10.88
C ASP A 84 12.38 -10.40 11.14
N PHE A 85 11.87 -9.94 12.28
CA PHE A 85 12.06 -8.60 12.80
C PHE A 85 12.86 -8.67 14.09
N ASN A 86 13.77 -7.72 14.27
CA ASN A 86 14.42 -7.48 15.55
C ASN A 86 14.19 -6.03 15.95
N ARG A 87 12.90 -5.67 16.07
CA ARG A 87 12.49 -4.30 16.33
C ARG A 87 11.49 -4.24 17.47
N THR A 88 11.64 -3.23 18.31
CA THR A 88 10.64 -2.83 19.29
C THR A 88 10.01 -1.52 18.82
N LEU A 89 8.68 -1.47 18.79
CA LEU A 89 7.89 -0.27 18.50
C LEU A 89 7.39 0.31 19.81
N ALA A 90 7.68 1.58 20.06
CA ALA A 90 7.07 2.30 21.18
C ALA A 90 5.58 2.55 20.92
N LYS A 91 4.82 2.88 21.96
CA LYS A 91 3.40 3.20 21.83
C LYS A 91 3.19 4.34 20.81
N GLY A 92 2.30 4.13 19.85
CA GLY A 92 1.99 5.06 18.76
C GLY A 92 2.96 5.00 17.57
N GLU A 93 4.02 4.20 17.65
CA GLU A 93 4.89 3.96 16.50
C GLU A 93 4.31 2.90 15.57
N CYS A 94 4.57 3.09 14.28
CA CYS A 94 4.22 2.13 13.24
C CYS A 94 5.45 1.76 12.40
N THR A 95 5.39 0.60 11.76
CA THR A 95 6.35 0.17 10.75
C THR A 95 5.63 -0.50 9.58
N PHE A 96 6.36 -0.81 8.51
CA PHE A 96 5.81 -1.52 7.37
C PHE A 96 6.49 -2.89 7.24
N ALA A 97 5.69 -3.89 6.91
CA ALA A 97 6.14 -5.23 6.58
C ALA A 97 5.52 -5.62 5.24
N GLY A 98 6.27 -6.33 4.40
CA GLY A 98 5.73 -6.75 3.13
C GLY A 98 6.67 -7.67 2.37
N ALA A 99 6.10 -8.37 1.41
CA ALA A 99 6.81 -9.28 0.53
C ALA A 99 6.17 -9.30 -0.86
N VAL A 100 6.97 -9.76 -1.82
CA VAL A 100 6.44 -10.25 -3.09
C VAL A 100 6.25 -11.75 -2.93
N ILE A 101 5.02 -12.22 -3.08
CA ILE A 101 4.65 -13.60 -2.80
C ILE A 101 3.88 -14.18 -3.99
N LYS A 102 4.16 -15.43 -4.35
CA LYS A 102 3.37 -16.17 -5.34
C LYS A 102 1.95 -16.34 -4.84
N ASN A 103 0.98 -16.16 -5.72
CA ASN A 103 -0.42 -16.39 -5.39
C ASN A 103 -1.25 -16.60 -6.67
N GLN A 104 -2.36 -17.30 -6.57
CA GLN A 104 -3.38 -17.33 -7.62
C GLN A 104 -4.47 -16.30 -7.31
N ASN A 105 -5.01 -16.32 -6.09
CA ASN A 105 -6.08 -15.39 -5.66
C ASN A 105 -5.54 -14.36 -4.66
N LEU A 106 -5.81 -13.07 -4.87
CA LEU A 106 -5.43 -12.01 -3.92
C LEU A 106 -6.20 -12.11 -2.60
N GLU A 107 -7.40 -12.69 -2.63
CA GLU A 107 -8.20 -12.91 -1.43
C GLU A 107 -7.52 -13.89 -0.48
N ASN A 108 -6.68 -14.82 -0.97
CA ASN A 108 -6.00 -15.77 -0.09
C ASN A 108 -4.72 -15.19 0.54
N LEU A 109 -4.42 -13.91 0.30
CA LEU A 109 -3.27 -13.24 0.90
C LEU A 109 -3.58 -12.74 2.32
N GLY A 110 -2.87 -13.31 3.28
CA GLY A 110 -2.97 -13.00 4.68
C GLY A 110 -1.62 -12.74 5.32
N ALA A 111 -1.67 -12.22 6.54
CA ALA A 111 -0.49 -12.12 7.38
C ALA A 111 -0.85 -12.15 8.87
N SER A 112 0.07 -12.69 9.66
CA SER A 112 -0.10 -12.89 11.10
C SER A 112 1.23 -12.85 11.83
N PHE A 113 1.20 -12.51 13.12
CA PHE A 113 2.38 -12.66 13.98
C PHE A 113 2.61 -14.13 14.31
N LEU A 114 3.87 -14.55 14.29
CA LEU A 114 4.28 -15.85 14.80
C LEU A 114 4.76 -15.67 16.24
N ASN A 115 3.98 -16.23 17.17
CA ASN A 115 4.31 -16.29 18.60
C ASN A 115 5.32 -17.39 18.90
#